data_AF-A0A800GIM3-F1
#
_entry.id   AF-A0A800GIM3-F1
#
_cell.length_a   1.000
_cell.length_b   1.000
_cell.length_c   1.000
_cell.angle_alpha   90.00
_cell.angle_beta   90.00
_cell.angle_gamma   90.00
#
_symmetry.space_group_name_H-M   'P 1'
#
loop_
_entity.id
_entity.type
_entity.pdbx_description
1 polymer ?
#
loop_
_entity_poly.entity_id
_entity_poly.type
_entity_poly.pdbx_seq_one_letter_code
_entity_poly.pdbx_strand_id
1 'polypeptide(L)'
;VTQNKSIAEGTACTINEEVRKIIDINYQRAEKILKENEDILHTMADALMKYETIDKYQLEDLLSRTPVREPQGWDDTPPPSEGEVKPEEKADSSTEDATEEGAVKQS
;
A
#
# COMPACT_ATOMS: atom_id res chain seq x y z
N VAL A 1 39.57 -49.03 10.41
CA VAL A 1 39.05 -47.75 9.84
C VAL A 1 37.65 -47.55 10.40
N THR A 2 37.53 -46.88 11.55
CA THR A 2 36.26 -46.81 12.32
C THR A 2 36.02 -45.43 12.93
N GLN A 3 37.09 -44.68 13.19
CA GLN A 3 37.07 -43.32 13.77
C GLN A 3 36.38 -42.27 12.88
N ASN A 4 36.58 -42.32 11.56
CA ASN A 4 35.98 -41.32 10.65
C ASN A 4 34.45 -41.44 10.58
N LYS A 5 33.89 -42.64 10.77
CA LYS A 5 32.44 -42.87 10.67
C LYS A 5 31.70 -42.32 11.89
N SER A 6 32.25 -42.48 13.08
CA SER A 6 31.66 -41.95 14.32
C SER A 6 31.72 -40.41 14.38
N ILE A 7 32.79 -39.79 13.86
CA ILE A 7 32.88 -38.32 13.78
C ILE A 7 31.88 -37.77 12.77
N ALA A 8 31.70 -38.45 11.63
CA ALA A 8 30.72 -38.05 10.63
C ALA A 8 29.27 -38.12 11.16
N GLU A 9 28.96 -39.13 11.97
CA GLU A 9 27.63 -39.30 12.58
C GLU A 9 27.32 -38.23 13.64
N GLY A 10 28.27 -37.93 14.54
CA GLY A 10 28.10 -36.86 15.52
C GLY A 10 28.02 -35.46 14.90
N THR A 11 28.81 -35.22 13.84
CA THR A 11 28.77 -33.95 13.09
C THR A 11 27.44 -33.79 12.36
N ALA A 12 26.92 -34.84 11.73
CA ALA A 12 25.62 -34.80 11.05
C ALA A 12 24.46 -34.53 12.04
N CYS A 13 24.51 -35.12 13.24
CA CYS A 13 23.54 -34.82 14.30
C CYS A 13 23.56 -33.33 14.68
N THR A 14 24.75 -32.77 14.89
CA THR A 14 24.95 -31.36 15.24
C THR A 14 24.42 -30.43 14.14
N ILE A 15 24.68 -30.76 12.86
CA ILE A 15 24.16 -29.97 11.73
C ILE A 15 22.63 -29.96 11.72
N ASN A 16 21.99 -31.11 11.90
CA ASN A 16 20.53 -31.20 11.89
C ASN A 16 19.90 -30.40 13.04
N GLU A 17 20.51 -30.44 14.22
CA GLU A 17 20.07 -29.62 15.36
C GLU A 17 20.16 -28.12 15.05
N GLU A 18 21.25 -27.69 14.42
CA GLU A 18 21.42 -26.28 14.08
C GLU A 18 20.46 -25.81 12.99
N VAL A 19 20.20 -26.66 11.99
CA VAL A 19 19.18 -26.39 10.96
C VAL A 19 17.80 -26.21 11.59
N ARG A 20 17.42 -27.07 12.54
CA ARG A 20 16.14 -26.94 13.26
C ARG A 20 16.06 -25.63 14.04
N LYS A 21 17.11 -25.30 14.80
CA LYS A 21 17.16 -24.02 15.55
C LYS A 21 17.00 -22.81 14.63
N ILE A 22 17.68 -22.81 13.48
CA ILE A 22 17.56 -21.71 12.50
C ILE A 22 16.12 -21.59 12.00
N ILE A 23 15.48 -22.70 11.67
CA ILE A 23 14.07 -22.71 11.23
C ILE A 23 13.17 -22.17 12.33
N ASP A 24 13.32 -22.65 13.56
CA ASP A 24 12.48 -22.26 14.69
C ASP A 24 12.61 -20.76 15.01
N ILE A 25 13.83 -20.22 15.00
CA ILE A 25 14.08 -18.79 15.22
C ILE A 25 13.40 -17.94 14.13
N ASN A 26 13.53 -18.34 12.87
CA ASN A 26 12.92 -17.60 11.77
C ASN A 26 11.39 -17.71 11.77
N TYR A 27 10.84 -18.87 12.13
CA TYR A 27 9.42 -19.06 12.30
C TYR A 27 8.87 -18.14 13.39
N GLN A 28 9.47 -18.16 14.59
CA GLN A 28 9.06 -17.30 15.70
C GLN A 28 9.18 -15.82 15.35
N ARG A 29 10.25 -15.43 14.64
CA ARG A 29 10.43 -14.06 14.16
C ARG A 29 9.33 -13.65 13.18
N ALA A 30 9.02 -14.50 12.21
CA ALA A 30 7.97 -14.24 11.23
C ALA A 30 6.60 -14.16 11.91
N GLU A 31 6.27 -15.11 12.79
CA GLU A 31 5.03 -15.12 13.57
C GLU A 31 4.90 -13.84 14.41
N LYS A 32 5.97 -13.41 15.08
CA LYS A 32 5.98 -12.18 15.86
C LYS A 32 5.69 -10.95 14.99
N ILE A 33 6.37 -10.82 13.84
CA ILE A 33 6.15 -9.71 12.91
C ILE A 33 4.70 -9.69 12.42
N LEU A 34 4.12 -10.86 12.11
CA LEU A 34 2.73 -10.97 11.67
C LEU A 34 1.76 -10.56 12.78
N LYS A 35 1.96 -11.04 14.01
CA LYS A 35 1.12 -10.69 15.18
C LYS A 35 1.19 -9.22 15.55
N GLU A 36 2.37 -8.60 15.44
CA GLU A 36 2.55 -7.17 15.69
C GLU A 36 1.86 -6.28 14.63
N ASN A 37 1.51 -6.85 13.48
CA ASN A 37 0.89 -6.14 12.36
C ASN A 37 -0.46 -6.79 11.94
N GLU A 38 -1.22 -7.31 12.91
CA GLU A 38 -2.55 -7.91 12.64
C GLU A 38 -3.51 -6.92 11.96
N ASP A 39 -3.40 -5.63 12.25
CA ASP A 39 -4.15 -4.56 11.60
C ASP A 39 -3.95 -4.56 10.08
N ILE A 40 -2.70 -4.71 9.64
CA ILE A 40 -2.34 -4.80 8.22
C ILE A 40 -2.88 -6.11 7.62
N LEU A 41 -2.83 -7.22 8.35
CA LEU A 41 -3.36 -8.51 7.88
C LEU A 41 -4.88 -8.48 7.66
N HIS A 42 -5.63 -7.88 8.59
CA HIS A 42 -7.07 -7.70 8.42
C HIS A 42 -7.39 -6.81 7.22
N THR A 43 -6.68 -5.69 7.08
CA THR A 43 -6.87 -4.78 5.94
C THR A 43 -6.50 -5.45 4.61
N MET A 44 -5.46 -6.28 4.59
CA MET A 44 -5.06 -7.06 3.43
C MET A 44 -6.11 -8.12 3.06
N ALA A 45 -6.71 -8.78 4.05
CA ALA A 45 -7.81 -9.71 3.82
C ALA A 45 -9.03 -8.99 3.22
N ASP A 46 -9.43 -7.84 3.76
CA ASP A 46 -10.54 -7.05 3.23
C ASP A 46 -10.26 -6.58 1.79
N ALA A 47 -9.03 -6.17 1.50
CA ALA A 47 -8.60 -5.79 0.16
C ALA A 47 -8.64 -6.97 -0.82
N LEU A 48 -8.18 -8.16 -0.43
CA LEU A 48 -8.29 -9.37 -1.24
C LEU A 48 -9.76 -9.79 -1.46
N MET A 49 -10.62 -9.61 -0.46
CA MET A 49 -12.05 -9.88 -0.63
C MET A 49 -12.73 -8.92 -1.62
N LYS A 50 -12.26 -7.66 -1.70
CA LYS A 50 -12.81 -6.66 -2.61
C LYS A 50 -12.25 -6.76 -4.03
N TYR A 51 -10.94 -7.00 -4.16
CA TYR A 51 -10.21 -6.86 -5.42
C TYR A 51 -9.61 -8.16 -5.96
N GLU A 52 -9.69 -9.27 -5.21
CA GLU A 52 -9.13 -10.61 -5.51
C GLU A 52 -7.60 -10.68 -5.56
N THR A 53 -6.94 -9.67 -6.13
CA THR A 53 -5.48 -9.56 -6.26
C THR A 53 -5.00 -8.22 -5.70
N ILE A 54 -3.79 -8.23 -5.11
CA ILE A 54 -3.11 -7.03 -4.60
C ILE A 54 -1.85 -6.78 -5.43
N ASP A 55 -1.74 -5.59 -6.00
CA ASP A 55 -0.53 -5.12 -6.68
C ASP A 55 0.45 -4.46 -5.69
N LYS A 56 1.71 -4.29 -6.11
CA LYS A 56 2.80 -3.74 -5.30
C LYS A 56 2.44 -2.39 -4.66
N TYR A 57 1.80 -1.49 -5.40
CA TYR A 57 1.44 -0.17 -4.89
C TYR A 57 0.37 -0.24 -3.78
N GLN A 58 -0.55 -1.18 -3.89
CA GLN A 58 -1.55 -1.44 -2.85
C GLN A 58 -0.90 -2.05 -1.60
N LEU A 59 0.12 -2.89 -1.78
CA LEU A 59 0.91 -3.42 -0.66
C LEU A 59 1.70 -2.32 0.06
N GLU A 60 2.28 -1.37 -0.67
CA GLU A 60 2.95 -0.20 -0.08
C GLU A 60 1.97 0.65 0.76
N ASP A 61 0.75 0.86 0.26
CA ASP A 61 -0.31 1.56 1.01
C ASP A 61 -0.66 0.80 2.30
N LEU A 62 -0.87 -0.52 2.21
CA LEU A 62 -1.14 -1.38 3.37
C LEU A 62 -0.03 -1.28 4.43
N LEU A 63 1.24 -1.35 4.01
CA LEU A 63 2.39 -1.25 4.92
C LEU A 63 2.52 0.14 5.55
N SER A 64 2.12 1.19 4.83
CA SER A 64 2.09 2.56 5.33
C SER A 64 0.87 2.87 6.21
N ARG A 65 -0.03 1.89 6.41
CA ARG A 65 -1.31 2.05 7.14
C ARG A 65 -2.21 3.13 6.53
N THR A 66 -2.16 3.28 5.21
CA THR A 66 -3.04 4.16 4.46
C THR A 66 -4.17 3.37 3.79
N PRO A 67 -5.31 4.00 3.49
CA PRO A 67 -6.39 3.34 2.75
C PRO A 67 -5.90 2.79 1.41
N VAL A 68 -6.25 1.54 1.11
CA VAL A 68 -5.81 0.84 -0.11
C VAL A 68 -6.49 1.45 -1.33
N ARG A 69 -5.68 1.89 -2.29
CA ARG A 69 -6.15 2.35 -3.60
C ARG A 69 -6.74 1.22 -4.45
N GLU A 70 -7.50 1.57 -5.46
CA GLU A 70 -8.03 0.58 -6.41
C GLU A 70 -6.92 -0.02 -7.29
N PRO A 71 -7.07 -1.28 -7.74
CA PRO A 71 -6.12 -1.90 -8.67
C PRO A 71 -5.96 -1.10 -9.96
N GLN A 72 -4.80 -1.21 -10.61
CA GLN A 72 -4.60 -0.59 -11.92
C GLN A 72 -5.56 -1.18 -12.94
N GLY A 73 -6.33 -0.32 -13.62
CA GLY A 73 -7.34 -0.75 -14.60
C GLY A 73 -8.67 -1.21 -13.99
N TRP A 74 -8.89 -0.97 -12.69
CA TRP A 74 -10.19 -1.20 -12.04
C TRP A 74 -11.28 -0.23 -12.54
N ASP A 75 -10.87 0.97 -12.94
CA ASP A 75 -11.73 1.89 -13.66
C ASP A 75 -11.90 1.44 -15.12
N ASP A 76 -12.95 0.66 -15.37
CA ASP A 76 -13.64 0.62 -16.67
C ASP A 76 -14.35 1.97 -16.87
N THR A 77 -13.61 3.10 -16.83
CA THR A 77 -14.16 4.33 -17.39
C THR A 77 -14.12 4.12 -18.90
N PRO A 78 -15.27 3.88 -19.57
CA PRO A 78 -15.26 3.88 -21.03
C PRO A 78 -14.65 5.22 -21.46
N PRO A 79 -13.81 5.24 -22.52
CA PRO A 79 -13.37 6.51 -23.07
C PRO A 79 -14.63 7.36 -23.26
N PRO A 80 -14.62 8.67 -22.91
CA PRO A 80 -15.79 9.50 -23.09
C PRO A 80 -16.23 9.32 -24.54
N SER A 81 -17.42 8.74 -24.72
CA SER A 81 -18.05 8.65 -26.02
C SER A 81 -18.04 10.06 -26.59
N GLU A 82 -17.34 10.27 -27.71
CA GLU A 82 -17.43 11.49 -28.50
C GLU A 82 -18.92 11.71 -28.85
N GLY A 83 -19.63 12.46 -28.02
CA GLY A 83 -21.09 12.53 -28.13
C GLY A 83 -21.85 13.23 -27.01
N GLU A 84 -21.25 13.50 -25.84
CA GLU A 84 -21.90 14.33 -24.82
C GLU A 84 -21.14 15.63 -24.58
N VAL A 85 -21.48 16.62 -25.39
CA VAL A 85 -21.25 18.04 -25.07
C VAL A 85 -22.07 18.39 -23.83
N LYS A 86 -21.46 18.30 -22.65
CA LYS A 86 -21.92 19.02 -21.48
C LYS A 86 -21.49 20.48 -21.64
N PRO A 87 -22.41 21.48 -21.64
CA PRO A 87 -22.01 22.87 -21.65
C PRO A 87 -21.34 23.18 -20.30
N GLU A 88 -20.03 23.39 -20.30
CA GLU A 88 -19.37 24.16 -19.26
C GLU A 88 -19.79 25.62 -19.43
N GLU A 89 -20.85 25.97 -18.70
CA GLU A 89 -21.24 27.33 -18.39
C GLU A 89 -20.09 27.98 -17.61
N LYS A 90 -19.19 28.66 -18.32
CA LYS A 90 -18.26 29.60 -17.71
C LYS A 90 -19.09 30.76 -17.16
N ALA A 91 -19.43 30.65 -15.88
CA ALA A 91 -19.87 31.77 -15.06
C ALA A 91 -18.72 32.78 -14.98
N ASP A 92 -18.82 33.78 -15.84
CA ASP A 92 -18.15 35.06 -15.74
C ASP A 92 -18.56 35.72 -14.42
N SER A 93 -17.64 35.77 -13.47
CA SER A 93 -17.79 36.51 -12.21
C SER A 93 -16.43 37.09 -11.87
N SER A 94 -16.09 38.20 -12.51
CA SER A 94 -15.06 39.11 -12.07
C SER A 94 -15.46 40.53 -12.47
N THR A 95 -16.41 41.08 -11.72
CA THR A 95 -16.59 42.52 -11.59
C THR A 95 -16.29 42.92 -10.15
N GLU A 96 -15.46 43.97 -10.05
CA GLU A 96 -15.19 44.84 -8.88
C GLU A 96 -14.14 44.34 -7.86
N ASP A 97 -12.91 44.89 -7.94
CA ASP A 97 -12.40 45.80 -6.89
C ASP A 97 -11.19 46.65 -7.34
N ALA A 98 -11.14 47.89 -6.81
CA ALA A 98 -10.09 48.93 -6.82
C ALA A 98 -9.84 49.70 -8.15
N THR A 99 -10.08 51.03 -8.27
CA THR A 99 -9.49 52.11 -7.46
C THR A 99 -10.21 53.46 -7.65
N GLU A 100 -10.63 54.04 -6.52
CA GLU A 100 -10.41 55.42 -6.05
C GLU A 100 -10.14 56.57 -7.06
N GLU A 101 -11.08 57.52 -7.19
CA GLU A 101 -10.74 58.92 -7.50
C GLU A 101 -11.75 59.91 -6.85
N GLY A 102 -11.22 60.77 -5.97
CA GLY A 102 -11.53 62.20 -5.95
C GLY A 102 -12.87 62.70 -5.39
N ALA A 103 -12.82 63.19 -4.16
CA ALA A 103 -13.91 63.90 -3.47
C ALA A 103 -14.46 65.14 -4.20
N VAL A 104 -15.78 65.29 -4.20
CA VAL A 104 -16.51 66.54 -4.47
C VAL A 104 -16.89 67.21 -3.14
N LYS A 105 -16.57 68.51 -3.00
CA LYS A 105 -17.31 69.58 -2.28
C LYS A 105 -16.51 70.90 -2.43
N GLN A 106 -16.88 71.82 -3.31
CA GLN A 106 -17.80 72.95 -3.06
C GLN A 106 -17.57 73.71 -1.75
N SER A 107 -16.78 74.78 -1.80
CA SER A 107 -17.12 76.17 -1.40
C SER A 107 -16.05 77.12 -1.91
#